data_AF-A0A6I5CCU6-F1
#
_entry.id   AF-A0A6I5CCU6-F1
#
_cell.length_a   1.000
_cell.length_b   1.000
_cell.length_c   1.000
_cell.angle_alpha   90.00
_cell.angle_beta   90.00
_cell.angle_gamma   90.00
#
_symmetry.space_group_name_H-M   'P 1'
#
loop_
_entity.id
_entity.type
_entity.pdbx_description
1 polymer ?
#
loop_
_entity_poly.entity_id
_entity_poly.type
_entity_poly.pdbx_seq_one_letter_code
_entity_poly.pdbx_strand_id
1 'polypeptide(L)'
;MIHPHPEASDPEEFIGFNEARRIMWCHEARVRVYQRFEQTSFIGDANVAAVHVDNTTRADRALLVAFDNFGRKAGVDTLYIDDPRQHLDIAPEFDHDFTGMDVVPDSQLDQVISRENGWVVNLRVLREYDPLADRRATQRALFLAHLQDMIRNGDVRGFLFGRGRSDDTDAA
;
A
#
# COMPACT_ATOMS: atom_id res chain seq x y z
N MET A 1 30.99 16.57 33.95
CA MET A 1 31.09 15.55 32.88
C MET A 1 29.77 15.57 32.14
N ILE A 2 29.78 16.05 30.90
CA ILE A 2 28.63 16.01 30.01
C ILE A 2 28.60 14.60 29.44
N HIS A 3 27.53 13.85 29.69
CA HIS A 3 27.32 12.56 29.02
C HIS A 3 27.24 12.81 27.51
N PRO A 4 28.05 12.15 26.67
CA PRO A 4 27.85 12.25 25.23
C PRO A 4 26.48 11.65 24.91
N HIS A 5 25.70 12.43 24.17
CA HIS A 5 24.45 12.01 23.53
C HIS A 5 24.75 10.71 22.74
N PRO A 6 23.90 9.68 22.77
CA PRO A 6 24.10 8.53 21.90
C PRO A 6 24.11 9.06 20.47
N GLU A 7 25.18 8.75 19.76
CA GLU A 7 25.36 9.06 18.35
C GLU A 7 24.06 8.68 17.63
N ALA A 8 23.40 9.69 17.04
CA ALA A 8 22.40 9.41 16.04
C ALA A 8 23.14 8.72 14.90
N SER A 9 23.04 7.39 14.85
CA SER A 9 23.59 6.58 13.77
C SER A 9 23.22 7.23 12.44
N ASP A 10 24.23 7.45 11.60
CA ASP A 10 24.06 8.11 10.31
C ASP A 10 23.01 7.30 9.53
N PRO A 11 21.89 7.90 9.05
CA PRO A 11 20.87 7.15 8.30
C PRO A 11 21.41 6.48 7.04
N GLU A 12 22.63 6.82 6.60
CA GLU A 12 23.38 6.16 5.52
C GLU A 12 24.11 4.87 5.94
N GLU A 13 24.15 4.54 7.23
CA GLU A 13 24.82 3.35 7.76
C GLU A 13 24.06 2.05 7.41
N PHE A 14 22.71 2.10 7.34
CA PHE A 14 21.84 0.95 7.09
C PHE A 14 20.76 1.24 6.03
N ILE A 15 21.19 1.47 4.79
CA ILE A 15 20.32 1.79 3.65
C ILE A 15 19.30 0.65 3.41
N GLY A 16 19.75 -0.60 3.47
CA GLY A 16 18.91 -1.78 3.29
C GLY A 16 17.84 -1.93 4.37
N PHE A 17 18.17 -1.64 5.64
CA PHE A 17 17.20 -1.60 6.74
C PHE A 17 16.15 -0.52 6.54
N ASN A 18 16.57 0.69 6.17
CA ASN A 18 15.64 1.79 5.93
C ASN A 18 14.68 1.48 4.77
N GLU A 19 15.20 0.89 3.68
CA GLU A 19 14.39 0.45 2.56
C GLU A 19 13.45 -0.69 2.95
N ALA A 20 13.93 -1.68 3.72
CA ALA A 20 13.08 -2.75 4.23
C ALA A 20 11.94 -2.21 5.10
N ARG A 21 12.24 -1.27 6.01
CA ARG A 21 11.22 -0.60 6.83
C ARG A 21 10.18 0.11 5.97
N ARG A 22 10.61 0.84 4.93
CA ARG A 22 9.71 1.50 3.97
C ARG A 22 8.80 0.49 3.27
N ILE A 23 9.37 -0.60 2.75
CA ILE A 23 8.63 -1.70 2.09
C ILE A 23 7.56 -2.28 3.04
N MET A 24 7.92 -2.55 4.29
CA MET A 24 6.99 -3.08 5.29
C MET A 24 5.84 -2.10 5.55
N TRP A 25 6.13 -0.82 5.73
CA TRP A 25 5.10 0.20 5.94
C TRP A 25 4.13 0.32 4.76
N CYS A 26 4.64 0.29 3.52
CA CYS A 26 3.78 0.28 2.33
C CYS A 26 2.87 -0.97 2.31
N HIS A 27 3.41 -2.15 2.65
CA HIS A 27 2.61 -3.37 2.76
C HIS A 27 1.52 -3.26 3.84
N GLU A 28 1.86 -2.78 5.03
CA GLU A 28 0.91 -2.59 6.13
C GLU A 28 -0.21 -1.61 5.74
N ALA A 29 0.13 -0.52 5.03
CA ALA A 29 -0.85 0.42 4.51
C ALA A 29 -1.81 -0.25 3.50
N ARG A 30 -1.27 -0.98 2.51
CA ARG A 30 -2.09 -1.71 1.52
C ARG A 30 -3.03 -2.72 2.17
N VAL A 31 -2.51 -3.55 3.06
CA VAL A 31 -3.30 -4.56 3.79
C VAL A 31 -4.40 -3.89 4.60
N ARG A 32 -4.08 -2.79 5.29
CA ARG A 32 -5.05 -2.06 6.10
C ARG A 32 -6.17 -1.46 5.26
N VAL A 33 -5.85 -0.82 4.13
CA VAL A 33 -6.87 -0.29 3.22
C VAL A 33 -7.80 -1.42 2.80
N TYR A 34 -7.28 -2.54 2.31
CA TYR A 34 -8.07 -3.68 1.90
C TYR A 34 -8.99 -4.21 3.04
N GLN A 35 -8.43 -4.50 4.21
CA GLN A 35 -9.18 -5.00 5.37
C GLN A 35 -10.27 -4.05 5.86
N ARG A 36 -10.05 -2.75 5.74
CA ARG A 36 -11.03 -1.73 6.14
C ARG A 36 -12.15 -1.61 5.12
N PHE A 37 -11.85 -1.73 3.83
CA PHE A 37 -12.87 -1.77 2.79
C PHE A 37 -13.71 -3.06 2.83
N GLU A 38 -13.17 -4.18 3.32
CA GLU A 38 -13.95 -5.39 3.62
C GLU A 38 -15.04 -5.17 4.68
N GLN A 39 -14.94 -4.12 5.49
CA GLN A 39 -15.97 -3.75 6.47
C GLN A 39 -17.13 -2.95 5.84
N THR A 40 -16.99 -2.56 4.57
CA THR A 40 -17.95 -1.75 3.82
C THR A 40 -18.66 -2.60 2.76
N SER A 41 -19.84 -2.18 2.32
CA SER A 41 -20.52 -2.82 1.19
C SER A 41 -19.88 -2.51 -0.17
N PHE A 42 -19.05 -1.47 -0.27
CA PHE A 42 -18.51 -0.98 -1.53
C PHE A 42 -17.57 -1.95 -2.23
N ILE A 43 -16.81 -2.76 -1.48
CA ILE A 43 -15.88 -3.72 -2.08
C ILE A 43 -16.62 -4.78 -2.91
N GLY A 44 -17.82 -5.17 -2.48
CA GLY A 44 -18.66 -6.16 -3.18
C GLY A 44 -19.62 -5.58 -4.22
N ASP A 45 -19.85 -4.26 -4.23
CA ASP A 45 -20.78 -3.62 -5.16
C ASP A 45 -20.11 -3.30 -6.50
N ALA A 46 -20.42 -4.09 -7.53
CA ALA A 46 -19.89 -3.92 -8.88
C ALA A 46 -20.23 -2.56 -9.52
N ASN A 47 -21.21 -1.81 -9.01
CA ASN A 47 -21.57 -0.49 -9.51
C ASN A 47 -20.65 0.62 -8.96
N VAL A 48 -19.91 0.35 -7.88
CA VAL A 48 -18.96 1.30 -7.31
C VAL A 48 -17.62 1.16 -8.04
N ALA A 49 -17.18 2.25 -8.66
CA ALA A 49 -15.92 2.36 -9.38
C ALA A 49 -14.80 2.98 -8.52
N ALA A 50 -15.17 3.95 -7.69
CA ALA A 50 -14.23 4.69 -6.86
C ALA A 50 -14.84 5.01 -5.50
N VAL A 51 -13.98 5.16 -4.48
CA VAL A 51 -14.38 5.66 -3.17
C VAL A 51 -13.42 6.76 -2.76
N HIS A 52 -13.97 7.94 -2.53
CA HIS A 52 -13.27 9.03 -1.88
C HIS A 52 -13.19 8.77 -0.38
N VAL A 53 -11.98 8.87 0.18
CA VAL A 53 -11.69 8.69 1.60
C VAL A 53 -11.29 10.04 2.16
N ASP A 54 -12.18 10.65 2.96
CA ASP A 54 -11.88 11.83 3.76
C ASP A 54 -11.49 11.39 5.17
N ASN A 55 -10.18 11.40 5.43
CA ASN A 55 -9.55 11.10 6.71
C ASN A 55 -8.90 12.35 7.34
N THR A 56 -9.02 13.52 6.72
CA THR A 56 -8.38 14.76 7.19
C THR A 56 -9.33 15.63 8.01
N THR A 57 -10.63 15.53 7.76
CA THR A 57 -11.62 16.37 8.44
C THR A 57 -11.86 15.98 9.90
N ARG A 58 -11.65 14.70 10.26
CA ARG A 58 -11.83 14.20 11.63
C ARG A 58 -10.82 13.09 11.97
N ALA A 59 -10.28 13.13 13.18
CA ALA A 59 -9.32 12.14 13.67
C ALA A 59 -9.97 10.81 14.10
N ASP A 60 -11.26 10.82 14.45
CA ASP A 60 -11.97 9.67 15.03
C ASP A 60 -12.72 8.82 13.99
N ARG A 61 -12.73 9.23 12.72
CA ARG A 61 -13.45 8.55 11.64
C ARG A 61 -12.95 8.96 10.26
N ALA A 62 -13.09 8.06 9.30
CA ALA A 62 -12.99 8.36 7.88
C ALA A 62 -14.38 8.37 7.25
N LEU A 63 -14.71 9.44 6.52
CA LEU A 63 -15.93 9.52 5.72
C LEU A 63 -15.64 8.95 4.34
N LEU A 64 -16.51 8.03 3.89
CA LEU A 64 -16.38 7.37 2.61
C LEU A 64 -17.50 7.83 1.68
N VAL A 65 -17.16 8.28 0.48
CA VAL A 65 -18.15 8.60 -0.56
C VAL A 65 -17.87 7.73 -1.78
N ALA A 66 -18.82 6.88 -2.13
CA ALA A 66 -18.72 5.97 -3.27
C ALA A 66 -19.25 6.62 -4.54
N PHE A 67 -18.59 6.33 -5.67
CA PHE A 67 -18.93 6.83 -7.00
C PHE A 67 -19.02 5.69 -8.01
N ASP A 68 -19.92 5.82 -8.97
CA ASP A 68 -20.05 4.92 -10.10
C ASP A 68 -19.03 5.23 -11.23
N ASN A 69 -19.06 4.43 -12.30
CA ASN A 69 -18.18 4.63 -13.46
C ASN A 69 -18.39 5.96 -14.20
N PHE A 70 -19.49 6.68 -13.93
CA PHE A 70 -19.78 7.98 -14.52
C PHE A 70 -19.43 9.14 -13.56
N GLY A 71 -18.77 8.82 -12.44
CA GLY A 71 -18.43 9.79 -11.41
C GLY A 71 -19.65 10.34 -10.66
N ARG A 72 -20.78 9.62 -10.65
CA ARG A 72 -21.97 9.98 -9.87
C ARG A 72 -21.92 9.28 -8.52
N LYS A 73 -22.38 9.98 -7.49
CA LYS A 73 -22.43 9.45 -6.13
C LYS A 73 -23.37 8.24 -6.07
N ALA A 74 -22.80 7.11 -5.67
CA ALA A 74 -23.51 5.84 -5.47
C ALA A 74 -23.88 5.60 -4.00
N GLY A 75 -23.08 6.12 -3.06
CA GLY A 75 -23.31 5.87 -1.63
C GLY A 75 -22.41 6.67 -0.70
N VAL A 76 -22.65 6.53 0.61
CA VAL A 76 -21.81 7.06 1.69
C VAL A 76 -21.70 6.02 2.78
N ASP A 77 -20.53 5.91 3.39
CA ASP A 77 -20.30 5.11 4.59
C ASP A 77 -19.35 5.86 5.55
N THR A 78 -19.18 5.37 6.76
CA THR A 78 -18.27 5.94 7.75
C THR A 78 -17.53 4.84 8.49
N LEU A 79 -16.21 4.88 8.44
CA LEU A 79 -15.35 3.99 9.19
C LEU A 79 -14.85 4.70 10.45
N TYR A 80 -15.28 4.22 11.62
CA TYR A 80 -14.78 4.71 12.90
C TYR A 80 -13.35 4.25 13.17
N ILE A 81 -12.55 5.11 13.81
CA ILE A 81 -11.15 4.89 14.15
C ILE A 81 -11.04 4.87 15.68
N ASP A 82 -11.08 3.67 16.25
CA ASP A 82 -10.93 3.42 17.68
C ASP A 82 -9.46 3.18 18.07
N ASP A 83 -8.64 2.74 17.11
CA ASP A 83 -7.20 2.51 17.25
C ASP A 83 -6.43 3.26 16.16
N PRO A 84 -5.27 3.89 16.45
CA PRO A 84 -4.46 4.57 15.44
C PRO A 84 -4.10 3.71 14.21
N ARG A 85 -4.01 2.39 14.37
CA ARG A 85 -3.77 1.41 13.30
C ARG A 85 -4.98 1.21 12.38
N GLN A 86 -6.12 1.80 12.69
CA GLN A 86 -7.31 1.78 11.83
C GLN A 86 -7.40 3.01 10.93
N HIS A 87 -6.50 3.97 11.11
CA HIS A 87 -6.37 5.12 10.22
C HIS A 87 -6.01 4.64 8.81
N LEU A 88 -6.75 5.10 7.81
CA LEU A 88 -6.52 4.80 6.42
C LEU A 88 -5.46 5.75 5.87
N ASP A 89 -4.21 5.30 5.85
CA ASP A 89 -3.12 6.01 5.19
C ASP A 89 -3.24 5.87 3.67
N ILE A 90 -2.70 6.84 2.92
CA ILE A 90 -2.68 6.78 1.47
C ILE A 90 -1.81 5.58 1.05
N ALA A 91 -2.39 4.68 0.26
CA ALA A 91 -1.68 3.59 -0.39
C ALA A 91 -1.68 3.87 -1.90
N PRO A 92 -0.58 4.43 -2.46
CA PRO A 92 -0.53 4.88 -3.85
C PRO A 92 -0.98 3.81 -4.84
N GLU A 93 -0.71 2.53 -4.58
CA GLU A 93 -1.09 1.41 -5.43
C GLU A 93 -2.60 1.28 -5.67
N PHE A 94 -3.42 1.90 -4.82
CA PHE A 94 -4.87 1.97 -4.98
C PHE A 94 -5.38 3.37 -5.33
N ASP A 95 -4.51 4.38 -5.32
CA ASP A 95 -4.90 5.75 -5.62
C ASP A 95 -5.24 5.91 -7.11
N HIS A 96 -6.26 6.72 -7.40
CA HIS A 96 -6.71 6.97 -8.76
C HIS A 96 -5.61 7.53 -9.70
N ASP A 97 -4.74 8.41 -9.19
CA ASP A 97 -3.68 9.06 -9.97
C ASP A 97 -2.61 8.03 -10.36
N PHE A 98 -2.22 7.19 -9.40
CA PHE A 98 -1.23 6.15 -9.63
C PHE A 98 -1.76 5.02 -10.52
N THR A 99 -3.04 4.68 -10.37
CA THR A 99 -3.67 3.60 -11.13
C THR A 99 -4.13 4.04 -12.53
N GLY A 100 -4.04 5.33 -12.85
CA GLY A 100 -4.51 5.89 -14.12
C GLY A 100 -6.01 5.69 -14.32
N MET A 101 -6.80 5.81 -13.25
CA MET A 101 -8.25 5.69 -13.32
C MET A 101 -8.83 6.83 -14.15
N ASP A 102 -9.70 6.51 -15.12
CA ASP A 102 -10.38 7.52 -15.91
C ASP A 102 -11.43 8.24 -15.05
N VAL A 103 -11.38 9.56 -15.03
CA VAL A 103 -12.30 10.43 -14.28
C VAL A 103 -13.06 11.28 -15.28
N VAL A 104 -14.38 11.10 -15.30
CA VAL A 104 -15.25 11.88 -16.19
C VAL A 104 -15.21 13.35 -15.78
N PRO A 105 -14.83 14.28 -16.69
CA PRO A 105 -14.80 15.71 -16.38
C PRO A 105 -16.18 16.23 -15.95
N ASP A 106 -16.18 17.23 -15.07
CA ASP A 106 -17.39 17.87 -14.52
C ASP A 106 -18.30 16.94 -13.69
N SER A 107 -17.90 15.68 -13.48
CA SER A 107 -18.62 14.73 -12.63
C SER A 107 -18.52 15.10 -11.15
N GLN A 108 -19.33 14.45 -10.31
CA GLN A 108 -19.23 14.67 -8.87
C GLN A 108 -17.91 14.17 -8.30
N LEU A 109 -17.33 13.13 -8.89
CA LEU A 109 -16.01 12.62 -8.53
C LEU A 109 -14.90 13.64 -8.89
N ASP A 110 -14.93 14.19 -10.10
CA ASP A 110 -13.98 15.23 -10.55
C ASP A 110 -13.99 16.46 -9.63
N GLN A 111 -15.20 16.93 -9.26
CA GLN A 111 -15.38 18.03 -8.31
C GLN A 111 -14.89 17.71 -6.88
N VAL A 112 -14.80 16.43 -6.49
CA VAL A 112 -14.27 16.03 -5.19
C VAL A 112 -12.75 15.99 -5.23
N ILE A 113 -12.17 15.44 -6.31
CA ILE A 113 -10.72 15.44 -6.55
C ILE A 113 -10.18 16.88 -6.56
N SER A 114 -10.88 17.80 -7.23
CA SER A 114 -10.46 19.20 -7.33
C SER A 114 -10.44 19.97 -6.01
N ARG A 115 -11.02 19.43 -4.93
CA ARG A 115 -11.00 20.05 -3.59
C ARG A 115 -9.76 19.67 -2.78
N GLU A 116 -8.94 18.75 -3.29
CA GLU A 116 -7.67 18.30 -2.71
C GLU A 116 -7.77 17.81 -1.24
N ASN A 117 -8.95 17.38 -0.83
CA ASN A 117 -9.17 16.82 0.52
C ASN A 117 -9.24 15.31 0.42
N GLY A 118 -8.43 14.58 1.18
CA GLY A 118 -8.43 13.12 1.17
C GLY A 118 -7.83 12.53 -0.10
N TRP A 119 -8.16 11.27 -0.38
CA TRP A 119 -7.64 10.54 -1.56
C TRP A 119 -8.72 9.63 -2.15
N VAL A 120 -8.55 9.21 -3.41
CA VAL A 120 -9.55 8.44 -4.14
C VAL A 120 -9.02 7.04 -4.42
N VAL A 121 -9.74 6.06 -3.88
CA VAL A 121 -9.41 4.64 -4.03
C VAL A 121 -10.10 4.09 -5.27
N ASN A 122 -9.32 3.51 -6.18
CA ASN A 122 -9.80 2.78 -7.34
C ASN A 122 -10.28 1.38 -6.93
N LEU A 123 -11.59 1.17 -6.92
CA LEU A 123 -12.18 -0.08 -6.42
C LEU A 123 -11.94 -1.26 -7.36
N ARG A 124 -11.68 -1.03 -8.65
CA ARG A 124 -11.27 -2.11 -9.56
C ARG A 124 -9.96 -2.73 -9.08
N VAL A 125 -8.95 -1.89 -8.84
CA VAL A 125 -7.62 -2.34 -8.41
C VAL A 125 -7.67 -2.95 -7.02
N LEU A 126 -8.44 -2.34 -6.09
CA LEU A 126 -8.59 -2.89 -4.75
C LEU A 126 -9.25 -4.27 -4.73
N ARG A 127 -10.22 -4.55 -5.61
CA ARG A 127 -10.87 -5.87 -5.72
C ARG A 127 -9.96 -6.95 -6.30
N GLU A 128 -9.02 -6.55 -7.16
CA GLU A 128 -8.03 -7.46 -7.76
C GLU A 128 -6.82 -7.70 -6.83
N TYR A 129 -6.75 -6.98 -5.71
CA TYR A 129 -5.68 -7.15 -4.73
C TYR A 129 -5.70 -8.54 -4.10
N ASP A 130 -4.58 -9.26 -4.21
CA ASP A 130 -4.35 -10.55 -3.55
C ASP A 130 -3.42 -10.36 -2.34
N PRO A 131 -3.95 -10.42 -1.09
CA PRO A 131 -3.15 -10.23 0.11
C PRO A 131 -2.05 -11.28 0.29
N LEU A 132 -2.24 -12.51 -0.21
CA LEU A 132 -1.25 -13.59 -0.10
C LEU A 132 -0.11 -13.38 -1.09
N ALA A 133 -0.42 -12.98 -2.32
CA ALA A 133 0.59 -12.62 -3.31
C ALA A 133 1.39 -11.40 -2.85
N ASP A 134 0.74 -10.35 -2.35
CA ASP A 134 1.40 -9.13 -1.87
C ASP A 134 2.32 -9.41 -0.66
N ARG A 135 1.88 -10.24 0.29
CA ARG A 135 2.73 -10.68 1.40
C ARG A 135 3.99 -11.39 0.90
N ARG A 136 3.87 -12.31 -0.06
CA ARG A 136 5.03 -13.03 -0.61
C ARG A 136 5.98 -12.10 -1.37
N ALA A 137 5.44 -11.16 -2.15
CA ALA A 137 6.23 -10.15 -2.86
C ALA A 137 6.98 -9.25 -1.87
N THR A 138 6.30 -8.77 -0.83
CA THR A 138 6.86 -7.97 0.25
C THR A 138 7.99 -8.71 0.97
N GLN A 139 7.79 -9.97 1.36
CA GLN A 139 8.83 -10.78 2.01
C GLN A 139 10.10 -10.92 1.16
N ARG A 140 9.95 -11.10 -0.15
CA ARG A 140 11.08 -11.16 -1.09
C ARG A 140 11.80 -9.81 -1.17
N ALA A 141 11.04 -8.71 -1.29
CA ALA A 141 11.61 -7.37 -1.38
C ALA A 141 12.36 -6.96 -0.10
N LEU A 142 11.80 -7.26 1.08
CA LEU A 142 12.46 -7.07 2.38
C LEU A 142 13.79 -7.80 2.48
N PHE A 143 13.81 -9.07 2.08
CA PHE A 143 15.02 -9.86 2.06
C PHE A 143 16.07 -9.23 1.14
N LEU A 144 15.70 -8.88 -0.09
CA LEU A 144 16.60 -8.24 -1.05
C LEU A 144 17.14 -6.89 -0.56
N ALA A 145 16.33 -6.11 0.16
CA ALA A 145 16.77 -4.86 0.77
C ALA A 145 17.82 -5.11 1.86
N HIS A 146 17.57 -6.04 2.79
CA HIS A 146 18.55 -6.40 3.83
C HIS A 146 19.84 -7.02 3.27
N LEU A 147 19.76 -7.71 2.13
CA LEU A 147 20.95 -8.27 1.50
C LEU A 147 21.98 -7.21 1.12
N GLN A 148 21.56 -5.99 0.78
CA GLN A 148 22.49 -4.91 0.45
C GLN A 148 23.39 -4.56 1.64
N ASP A 149 22.81 -4.46 2.84
CA ASP A 149 23.55 -4.20 4.07
C ASP A 149 24.43 -5.39 4.44
N MET A 150 23.92 -6.63 4.32
CA MET A 150 24.71 -7.83 4.62
C MET A 150 25.92 -8.01 3.70
N ILE A 151 25.80 -7.66 2.42
CA ILE A 151 26.92 -7.66 1.47
C ILE A 151 27.94 -6.58 1.87
N ARG A 152 27.48 -5.37 2.20
CA ARG A 152 28.34 -4.26 2.63
C ARG A 152 29.11 -4.58 3.90
N ASN A 153 28.49 -5.28 4.84
CA ASN A 153 29.09 -5.68 6.12
C ASN A 153 29.98 -6.92 6.01
N GLY A 154 30.03 -7.58 4.84
CA GLY A 154 30.83 -8.78 4.62
C GLY A 154 30.23 -10.06 5.20
N ASP A 155 29.00 -9.99 5.72
CA ASP A 155 28.24 -11.14 6.25
C ASP A 155 27.83 -12.11 5.15
N VAL A 156 27.74 -11.65 3.89
CA VAL A 156 27.47 -12.49 2.74
C VAL A 156 28.45 -12.21 1.59
N ARG A 157 29.11 -13.27 1.11
CA ARG A 157 30.12 -13.22 0.03
C ARG A 157 29.59 -13.57 -1.36
N GLY A 158 28.31 -13.94 -1.50
CA GLY A 158 27.67 -14.26 -2.78
C GLY A 158 26.54 -15.28 -2.65
N PHE A 159 25.57 -15.22 -3.58
CA PHE A 159 24.44 -16.15 -3.66
C PHE A 159 24.48 -16.94 -4.96
N LEU A 160 24.33 -18.26 -4.86
CA LEU A 160 23.91 -19.09 -5.98
C LEU A 160 22.38 -19.11 -5.99
N PHE A 161 21.76 -18.30 -6.85
CA PHE A 161 20.36 -18.55 -7.21
C PHE A 161 20.35 -19.91 -7.91
N GLY A 162 19.89 -20.94 -7.21
CA GLY A 162 19.84 -22.30 -7.74
C GLY A 162 19.11 -22.30 -9.07
N ARG A 163 19.85 -22.60 -10.15
CA ARG A 163 19.27 -22.87 -11.46
C ARG A 163 18.37 -24.09 -11.25
N GLY A 164 17.06 -23.91 -11.41
CA GLY A 164 16.10 -24.99 -11.31
C GLY A 164 16.64 -26.19 -12.08
N ARG A 165 16.71 -27.33 -11.39
CA ARG A 165 17.13 -28.62 -11.91
C ARG A 165 16.46 -28.81 -13.28
N SER A 166 17.22 -28.72 -14.37
CA SER A 166 16.77 -29.30 -15.62
C SER A 166 16.80 -30.80 -15.37
N ASP A 167 15.61 -31.39 -15.25
CA ASP A 167 15.44 -32.82 -15.49
C ASP A 167 15.76 -33.04 -16.98
N ASP A 168 17.04 -33.04 -17.31
CA ASP A 168 17.50 -33.67 -18.54
C ASP A 168 17.47 -35.16 -18.26
N THR A 169 16.45 -35.75 -18.85
CA THR A 169 16.19 -37.16 -18.97
C THR A 169 17.33 -37.75 -19.80
N ASP A 170 18.38 -38.25 -19.15
CA ASP A 170 19.40 -39.02 -19.85
C ASP A 170 18.89 -40.45 -20.07
N ALA A 171 18.53 -40.68 -21.33
CA ALA A 171 18.40 -41.99 -21.93
C ALA A 171 19.78 -42.66 -22.02
N ALA A 172 19.89 -43.89 -21.49
CA ALA A 172 20.68 -44.99 -22.04
C ALA A 172 20.18 -46.32 -21.44
#